data_AF-A0A8C6S729-F1
#
_entry.id   AF-A0A8C6S729-F1
#
_cell.length_a   1.000
_cell.length_b   1.000
_cell.length_c   1.000
_cell.angle_alpha   90.00
_cell.angle_beta   90.00
_cell.angle_gamma   90.00
#
_symmetry.space_group_name_H-M   'P 1'
#
loop_
_entity.id
_entity.type
_entity.pdbx_description
1 polymer ?
#
loop_
_entity_poly.entity_id
_entity_poly.type
_entity_poly.pdbx_seq_one_letter_code
_entity_poly.pdbx_strand_id
1 'polypeptide(L)'
;MTTFEGEIMADLQTPPPSSDEAYLMPRCSSLTTKELQQNWREEKRRERPHSLLFELPSYRVAETIFSKHVVFEVVIMRAGSFDSHRVSVERRYSDFFKLHQALLQQFEEELDEITLPKKLLTGNFNPECLLERQLALQDYVAKLYAKRCVRYSTHFANFFTDQEMKKAHKLLRAGQFGQCLRLLQLVLEIQEKLAPWQSATLTVHTLAALAVCYRDLEEPEEAYAAAHRALPAVRRYGLKEYRAPLLEMLVDVGYSLGRPVAQVQEELLGVRDAERGRVDTRSLKEVVVHKFV
;
A
#
# COMPACT_ATOMS: atom_id res chain seq x y z
N MET A 1 -19.00 53.42 86.00
CA MET A 1 -17.76 52.70 85.66
C MET A 1 -17.66 52.71 84.13
N THR A 2 -17.06 53.75 83.55
CA THR A 2 -15.61 53.87 83.24
C THR A 2 -15.23 52.98 82.04
N THR A 3 -15.27 53.47 80.78
CA THR A 3 -14.21 54.23 80.04
C THR A 3 -12.93 53.40 79.87
N PHE A 4 -12.33 53.18 78.68
CA PHE A 4 -12.05 54.02 77.48
C PHE A 4 -11.75 53.10 76.24
N GLU A 5 -11.61 53.45 74.95
CA GLU A 5 -11.71 54.67 74.08
C GLU A 5 -11.78 54.26 72.56
N GLY A 6 -12.21 55.15 71.65
CA GLY A 6 -12.14 55.02 70.16
C GLY A 6 -13.20 54.12 69.49
N GLU A 7 -13.94 54.44 68.43
CA GLU A 7 -13.78 55.27 67.20
C GLU A 7 -12.82 54.71 66.13
N ILE A 8 -13.10 54.70 64.79
CA ILE A 8 -14.33 54.95 63.99
C ILE A 8 -14.23 54.22 62.61
N MET A 9 -15.38 54.02 61.95
CA MET A 9 -15.70 53.58 60.56
C MET A 9 -14.62 53.24 59.48
N ALA A 10 -14.97 52.22 58.67
CA ALA A 10 -14.65 52.02 57.23
C ALA A 10 -13.18 51.66 56.84
N ASP A 11 -12.87 51.10 55.66
CA ASP A 11 -13.69 50.82 54.47
C ASP A 11 -13.28 49.51 53.74
N LEU A 12 -13.95 49.18 52.63
CA LEU A 12 -13.69 47.97 51.81
C LEU A 12 -12.41 48.09 50.96
N GLN A 13 -11.47 47.16 51.10
CA GLN A 13 -10.30 47.05 50.21
C GLN A 13 -10.11 45.60 49.73
N THR A 14 -10.53 45.30 48.49
CA THR A 14 -10.30 43.99 47.85
C THR A 14 -8.83 43.83 47.40
N PRO A 15 -8.23 42.62 47.50
CA PRO A 15 -6.86 42.39 47.05
C PRO A 15 -6.71 42.47 45.53
N PRO A 16 -5.51 42.78 45.01
CA PRO A 16 -5.26 42.87 43.57
C PRO A 16 -5.28 41.48 42.90
N PRO A 17 -5.68 41.38 41.61
CA PRO A 17 -5.69 40.11 40.89
C PRO A 17 -4.27 39.63 40.58
N SER A 18 -3.98 38.37 40.91
CA SER A 18 -2.75 37.68 40.51
C SER A 18 -2.77 37.34 39.02
N SER A 19 -1.73 37.73 38.29
CA SER A 19 -1.61 37.52 36.84
C SER A 19 -1.20 36.09 36.48
N ASP A 20 -2.15 35.24 36.08
CA ASP A 20 -1.84 33.92 35.46
C ASP A 20 -2.98 33.37 34.58
N GLU A 21 -3.56 34.20 33.70
CA GLU A 21 -4.44 33.74 32.59
C GLU A 21 -3.71 33.82 31.23
N ALA A 22 -2.76 32.90 31.02
CA ALA A 22 -2.13 32.71 29.73
C ALA A 22 -3.09 32.04 28.74
N TYR A 23 -3.79 32.84 27.92
CA TYR A 23 -4.67 32.37 26.85
C TYR A 23 -4.00 31.27 26.00
N LEU A 24 -4.67 30.11 25.87
CA LEU A 24 -4.26 29.00 24.99
C LEU A 24 -4.48 29.35 23.51
N MET A 25 -3.71 30.31 23.02
CA MET A 25 -3.59 30.58 21.58
C MET A 25 -3.00 29.35 20.88
N PRO A 26 -3.61 28.88 19.76
CA PRO A 26 -2.98 27.87 18.93
C PRO A 26 -1.60 28.37 18.48
N ARG A 27 -0.56 27.55 18.69
CA ARG A 27 0.78 27.86 18.17
C ARG A 27 0.79 27.73 16.65
N CYS A 28 0.33 28.78 15.98
CA CYS A 28 0.52 28.96 14.55
C CYS A 28 2.02 29.09 14.28
N SER A 29 2.65 27.99 13.86
CA SER A 29 4.10 27.92 13.61
C SER A 29 4.44 28.66 12.32
N SER A 30 4.54 29.99 12.42
CA SER A 30 4.91 30.90 11.34
C SER A 30 6.40 30.75 10.98
N LEU A 31 6.73 29.65 10.30
CA LEU A 31 8.05 29.41 9.72
C LEU A 31 8.40 30.56 8.77
N THR A 32 9.62 31.10 8.89
CA THR A 32 10.12 32.09 7.93
C THR A 32 10.27 31.49 6.54
N THR A 33 10.30 32.34 5.51
CA THR A 33 10.55 31.88 4.12
C THR A 33 11.88 31.13 3.95
N LYS A 34 12.88 31.38 4.82
CA LYS A 34 14.13 30.62 4.87
C LYS A 34 13.95 29.23 5.48
N GLU A 35 13.22 29.12 6.59
CA GLU A 35 12.92 27.84 7.25
C GLU A 35 12.00 26.97 6.39
N LEU A 36 11.01 27.55 5.71
CA LEU A 36 10.19 26.86 4.70
C LEU A 36 11.06 26.32 3.56
N GLN A 37 11.96 27.13 3.00
CA GLN A 37 12.90 26.67 1.98
C GLN A 37 13.87 25.61 2.50
N GLN A 38 14.29 25.65 3.76
CA GLN A 38 15.17 24.64 4.35
C GLN A 38 14.42 23.34 4.62
N ASN A 39 13.23 23.38 5.22
CA ASN A 39 12.36 22.22 5.37
C ASN A 39 12.09 21.56 4.01
N TRP A 40 11.73 22.32 2.97
CA TRP A 40 11.55 21.78 1.62
C TRP A 40 12.82 21.15 1.02
N ARG A 41 14.02 21.65 1.36
CA ARG A 41 15.31 21.03 0.94
C ARG A 41 15.60 19.76 1.74
N GLU A 42 15.27 19.74 3.03
CA GLU A 42 15.47 18.58 3.90
C GLU A 42 14.45 17.46 3.62
N GLU A 43 13.19 17.79 3.38
CA GLU A 43 12.17 16.87 2.85
C GLU A 43 12.64 16.28 1.51
N LYS A 44 13.09 17.10 0.55
CA LYS A 44 13.66 16.63 -0.73
C LYS A 44 14.97 15.81 -0.59
N ARG A 45 15.66 15.86 0.56
CA ARG A 45 16.77 14.95 0.90
C ARG A 45 16.29 13.66 1.58
N ARG A 46 15.30 13.74 2.47
CA ARG A 46 14.67 12.58 3.14
C ARG A 46 13.85 11.75 2.13
N GLU A 47 13.32 12.36 1.08
CA GLU A 47 12.64 11.74 -0.07
C GLU A 47 13.57 11.04 -1.08
N ARG A 48 14.79 10.63 -0.69
CA ARG A 48 15.68 9.79 -1.52
C ARG A 48 15.88 8.34 -1.02
N PRO A 49 14.82 7.55 -0.74
CA PRO A 49 14.95 6.10 -0.92
C PRO A 49 15.12 5.77 -2.42
N HIS A 50 15.59 4.55 -2.73
CA HIS A 50 15.86 4.05 -4.08
C HIS A 50 14.76 4.45 -5.07
N SER A 51 15.06 5.31 -6.06
CA SER A 51 14.04 5.68 -7.07
C SER A 51 13.63 4.44 -7.85
N LEU A 52 12.35 4.32 -8.20
CA LEU A 52 11.97 3.36 -9.23
C LEU A 52 12.30 3.93 -10.62
N LEU A 53 12.58 3.02 -11.55
CA LEU A 53 12.63 3.25 -12.99
C LEU A 53 11.53 2.43 -13.64
N PHE A 54 10.94 2.99 -14.69
CA PHE A 54 9.91 2.34 -15.49
C PHE A 54 10.37 2.32 -16.94
N GLU A 55 10.37 1.15 -17.54
CA GLU A 55 10.72 0.95 -18.94
C GLU A 55 9.59 0.21 -19.65
N LEU A 56 9.28 0.62 -20.88
CA LEU A 56 8.46 -0.15 -21.80
C LEU A 56 9.41 -0.65 -22.89
N PRO A 57 10.10 -1.78 -22.71
CA PRO A 57 11.10 -2.25 -23.67
C PRO A 57 10.47 -2.88 -24.93
N SER A 58 9.26 -3.42 -24.81
CA SER A 58 8.62 -4.22 -25.85
C SER A 58 7.11 -3.96 -25.94
N TYR A 59 6.55 -4.29 -27.11
CA TYR A 59 5.11 -4.47 -27.31
C TYR A 59 4.85 -5.69 -28.16
N ARG A 60 3.63 -6.22 -28.05
CA ARG A 60 3.11 -7.29 -28.92
C ARG A 60 1.67 -7.01 -29.33
N VAL A 61 1.30 -7.52 -30.50
CA VAL A 61 -0.08 -7.52 -30.96
C VAL A 61 -0.76 -8.78 -30.42
N ALA A 62 -1.70 -8.60 -29.48
CA ALA A 62 -2.55 -9.66 -28.99
C ALA A 62 -3.77 -9.78 -29.90
N GLU A 63 -3.92 -10.93 -30.57
CA GLU A 63 -5.00 -11.21 -31.50
C GLU A 63 -5.79 -12.45 -31.06
N THR A 64 -7.09 -12.37 -31.25
CA THR A 64 -8.11 -13.35 -30.86
C THR A 64 -9.24 -13.28 -31.89
N ILE A 65 -10.06 -14.34 -31.99
CA ILE A 65 -11.15 -14.46 -32.98
C ILE A 65 -12.06 -13.20 -33.02
N PHE A 66 -12.24 -12.52 -31.89
CA PHE A 66 -13.13 -11.36 -31.74
C PHE A 66 -12.41 -10.04 -31.42
N SER A 67 -11.08 -10.00 -31.29
CA SER A 67 -10.35 -8.75 -31.01
C SER A 67 -8.86 -8.78 -31.36
N LYS A 68 -8.36 -7.67 -31.89
CA LYS A 68 -6.93 -7.39 -32.11
C LYS A 68 -6.55 -6.13 -31.34
N HIS A 69 -5.52 -6.17 -30.51
CA HIS A 69 -5.07 -5.03 -29.72
C HIS A 69 -3.57 -5.07 -29.41
N VAL A 70 -2.99 -3.93 -29.04
CA VAL A 70 -1.57 -3.85 -28.64
C VAL A 70 -1.44 -3.91 -27.13
N VAL A 71 -0.49 -4.70 -26.67
CA VAL A 71 -0.09 -4.89 -25.27
C VAL A 71 1.36 -4.47 -25.16
N PHE A 72 1.66 -3.57 -24.22
CA PHE A 72 3.01 -3.15 -23.87
C PHE A 72 3.48 -3.94 -22.66
N GLU A 73 4.76 -4.32 -22.66
CA GLU A 73 5.44 -4.76 -21.45
C GLU A 73 5.81 -3.53 -20.63
N VAL A 74 5.55 -3.54 -19.33
CA VAL A 74 5.90 -2.46 -18.39
C VAL A 74 6.80 -3.04 -17.31
N VAL A 75 8.09 -2.72 -17.38
CA VAL A 75 9.13 -3.16 -16.45
C VAL A 75 9.23 -2.18 -15.27
N ILE A 76 9.47 -2.69 -14.06
CA ILE A 76 9.73 -1.90 -12.85
C ILE A 76 11.10 -2.32 -12.27
N MET A 77 11.96 -1.34 -11.99
CA MET A 77 13.30 -1.57 -11.42
C MET A 77 13.63 -0.57 -10.30
N ARG A 78 14.54 -0.94 -9.40
CA ARG A 78 15.15 -0.05 -8.40
C ARG A 78 16.44 0.58 -8.94
N ALA A 79 16.48 1.90 -9.04
CA ALA A 79 17.65 2.68 -9.46
C ALA A 79 18.79 2.61 -8.44
N GLY A 80 20.03 2.58 -8.93
CA GLY A 80 21.25 2.71 -8.11
C GLY A 80 21.65 1.45 -7.34
N SER A 81 20.81 0.40 -7.34
CA SER A 81 21.15 -0.95 -6.89
C SER A 81 21.44 -1.88 -8.08
N PHE A 82 22.21 -2.95 -7.85
CA PHE A 82 22.08 -4.15 -8.67
C PHE A 82 20.69 -4.75 -8.41
N ASP A 83 19.67 -4.31 -9.16
CA ASP A 83 18.35 -4.91 -9.10
C ASP A 83 18.37 -6.22 -9.90
N SER A 84 18.75 -7.30 -9.22
CA SER A 84 18.93 -8.64 -9.78
C SER A 84 17.65 -9.28 -10.32
N HIS A 85 16.50 -8.66 -10.06
CA HIS A 85 15.17 -9.15 -10.43
C HIS A 85 14.41 -8.02 -11.15
N ARG A 86 14.43 -7.98 -12.48
CA ARG A 86 13.55 -7.10 -13.27
C ARG A 86 12.17 -7.74 -13.31
N VAL A 87 11.15 -7.08 -12.78
CA VAL A 87 9.74 -7.51 -12.92
C VAL A 87 9.08 -6.77 -14.05
N SER A 88 8.20 -7.43 -14.79
CA SER A 88 7.37 -6.79 -15.81
C SER A 88 5.93 -7.26 -15.78
N VAL A 89 5.03 -6.39 -16.24
CA VAL A 89 3.60 -6.67 -16.37
C VAL A 89 3.07 -6.19 -17.72
N GLU A 90 2.08 -6.91 -18.25
CA GLU A 90 1.48 -6.63 -19.54
C GLU A 90 0.30 -5.65 -19.42
N ARG A 91 0.34 -4.52 -20.14
CA ARG A 91 -0.72 -3.50 -20.12
C ARG A 91 -1.04 -2.97 -21.50
N ARG A 92 -2.34 -2.85 -21.80
CA ARG A 92 -2.85 -2.24 -23.05
C ARG A 92 -3.17 -0.77 -22.80
N TYR A 93 -3.17 0.06 -23.86
CA TYR A 93 -3.39 1.52 -23.76
C TYR A 93 -4.63 1.92 -22.91
N SER A 94 -5.72 1.13 -22.98
CA SER A 94 -6.93 1.37 -22.17
C SER A 94 -6.71 1.28 -20.66
N ASP A 95 -5.65 0.62 -20.20
CA ASP A 95 -5.37 0.42 -18.78
C ASP A 95 -4.64 1.63 -18.22
N PHE A 96 -3.72 2.22 -19.00
CA PHE A 96 -3.13 3.54 -18.73
C PHE A 96 -4.22 4.63 -18.72
N PHE A 97 -5.18 4.56 -19.66
CA PHE A 97 -6.33 5.48 -19.70
C PHE A 97 -7.20 5.38 -18.44
N LYS A 98 -7.53 4.17 -17.97
CA LYS A 98 -8.25 3.95 -16.71
C LYS A 98 -7.47 4.48 -15.50
N LEU A 99 -6.15 4.24 -15.44
CA LEU A 99 -5.29 4.80 -14.40
C LEU A 99 -5.34 6.33 -14.40
N HIS A 100 -5.23 6.95 -15.58
CA HIS A 100 -5.28 8.41 -15.71
C HIS A 100 -6.59 8.99 -15.17
N GLN A 101 -7.74 8.42 -15.57
CA GLN A 101 -9.05 8.86 -15.08
C GLN A 101 -9.20 8.67 -13.56
N ALA A 102 -8.77 7.53 -13.02
CA ALA A 102 -8.86 7.26 -11.58
C ALA A 102 -7.94 8.16 -10.74
N LEU A 103 -6.80 8.59 -11.29
CA LEU A 103 -5.90 9.54 -10.63
C LEU A 103 -6.42 10.98 -10.72
N LEU A 104 -6.96 11.42 -11.87
CA LEU A 104 -7.57 12.75 -11.99
C LEU A 104 -8.80 12.90 -11.06
N GLN A 105 -9.57 11.84 -10.84
CA GLN A 105 -10.67 11.82 -9.85
C GLN A 105 -10.23 12.04 -8.39
N GLN A 106 -8.92 12.07 -8.09
CA GLN A 106 -8.38 12.28 -6.75
C GLN A 106 -7.39 13.44 -6.67
N PHE A 107 -6.69 13.76 -7.77
CA PHE A 107 -5.52 14.64 -7.80
C PHE A 107 -5.49 15.50 -9.08
N GLU A 108 -6.64 16.06 -9.48
CA GLU A 108 -6.76 16.86 -10.71
C GLU A 108 -5.76 18.03 -10.74
N GLU A 109 -5.69 18.81 -9.65
CA GLU A 109 -4.81 19.97 -9.51
C GLU A 109 -3.32 19.58 -9.56
N GLU A 110 -2.90 18.49 -8.91
CA GLU A 110 -1.49 18.07 -8.95
C GLU A 110 -1.07 17.44 -10.28
N LEU A 111 -2.01 17.10 -11.17
CA LEU A 111 -1.78 16.34 -12.40
C LEU A 111 -2.06 17.09 -13.70
N ASP A 112 -2.48 18.36 -13.66
CA ASP A 112 -2.70 19.25 -14.82
C ASP A 112 -1.53 19.22 -15.84
N GLU A 113 -0.28 19.25 -15.33
CA GLU A 113 0.94 19.16 -16.15
C GLU A 113 1.17 17.80 -16.86
N ILE A 114 0.43 16.73 -16.51
CA ILE A 114 0.70 15.35 -16.93
C ILE A 114 -0.38 14.85 -17.90
N THR A 115 -0.16 15.14 -19.18
CA THR A 115 -1.00 14.62 -20.27
C THR A 115 -0.71 13.14 -20.58
N LEU A 116 -1.74 12.29 -20.60
CA LEU A 116 -1.65 10.95 -21.20
C LEU A 116 -1.48 11.02 -22.74
N PRO A 117 -0.64 10.17 -23.36
CA PRO A 117 -0.51 10.09 -24.81
C PRO A 117 -1.86 9.84 -25.51
N LYS A 118 -2.09 10.49 -26.66
CA LYS A 118 -3.40 10.49 -27.32
C LYS A 118 -3.81 9.11 -27.88
N LYS A 119 -5.13 8.89 -27.97
CA LYS A 119 -5.71 7.69 -28.57
C LYS A 119 -5.66 7.79 -30.10
N LEU A 120 -4.66 7.15 -30.71
CA LEU A 120 -4.61 6.85 -32.14
C LEU A 120 -5.96 6.28 -32.61
N LEU A 121 -6.61 6.97 -33.57
CA LEU A 121 -7.87 6.55 -34.20
C LEU A 121 -7.60 5.74 -35.48
N THR A 122 -6.50 6.06 -36.17
CA THR A 122 -5.91 5.33 -37.30
C THR A 122 -4.46 4.95 -36.93
N GLY A 123 -3.82 4.08 -37.73
CA GLY A 123 -2.40 3.76 -37.52
C GLY A 123 -2.04 2.99 -36.24
N ASN A 124 -3.03 2.46 -35.49
CA ASN A 124 -2.81 1.76 -34.21
C ASN A 124 -2.00 0.43 -34.32
N PHE A 125 -1.60 0.04 -35.54
CA PHE A 125 -0.69 -1.09 -35.80
C PHE A 125 0.50 -0.70 -36.70
N ASN A 126 0.73 0.60 -36.96
CA ASN A 126 1.96 1.09 -37.58
C ASN A 126 3.11 0.99 -36.54
N PRO A 127 4.24 0.31 -36.83
CA PRO A 127 5.38 0.21 -35.92
C PRO A 127 5.92 1.55 -35.42
N GLU A 128 5.94 2.60 -36.26
CA GLU A 128 6.45 3.93 -35.93
C GLU A 128 5.55 4.60 -34.87
N CYS A 129 4.25 4.69 -35.15
CA CYS A 129 3.26 5.24 -34.22
C CYS A 129 3.14 4.43 -32.92
N LEU A 130 3.51 3.15 -32.93
CA LEU A 130 3.60 2.32 -31.73
C LEU A 130 4.87 2.58 -30.92
N LEU A 131 6.02 2.81 -31.56
CA LEU A 131 7.27 3.19 -30.91
C LEU A 131 7.17 4.59 -30.27
N GLU A 132 6.63 5.58 -30.99
CA GLU A 132 6.32 6.90 -30.45
C GLU A 132 5.44 6.81 -29.20
N ARG A 133 4.37 6.02 -29.28
CA ARG A 133 3.46 5.78 -28.15
C ARG A 133 4.15 5.05 -26.99
N GLN A 134 5.00 4.06 -27.27
CA GLN A 134 5.75 3.30 -26.27
C GLN A 134 6.64 4.23 -25.44
N LEU A 135 7.41 5.10 -26.12
CA LEU A 135 8.25 6.11 -25.48
C LEU A 135 7.42 7.13 -24.69
N ALA A 136 6.31 7.62 -25.26
CA ALA A 136 5.43 8.58 -24.59
C ALA A 136 4.68 7.97 -23.38
N LEU A 137 4.36 6.66 -23.40
CA LEU A 137 3.79 5.96 -22.25
C LEU A 137 4.82 5.70 -21.14
N GLN A 138 6.09 5.46 -21.50
CA GLN A 138 7.20 5.34 -20.54
C GLN A 138 7.45 6.66 -19.81
N ASP A 139 7.57 7.76 -20.56
CA ASP A 139 7.69 9.12 -20.02
C ASP A 139 6.48 9.49 -19.14
N TYR A 140 5.25 9.15 -19.57
CA TYR A 140 4.04 9.34 -18.78
C TYR A 140 4.08 8.61 -17.42
N VAL A 141 4.50 7.34 -17.36
CA VAL A 141 4.59 6.59 -16.09
C VAL A 141 5.70 7.17 -15.20
N ALA A 142 6.83 7.60 -15.77
CA ALA A 142 7.90 8.26 -15.02
C ALA A 142 7.45 9.61 -14.43
N LYS A 143 6.71 10.42 -15.21
CA LYS A 143 6.10 11.69 -14.76
C LYS A 143 5.06 11.48 -13.67
N LEU A 144 4.18 10.50 -13.82
CA LEU A 144 3.23 10.09 -12.78
C LEU A 144 3.97 9.77 -11.47
N TYR A 145 5.00 8.93 -11.54
CA TYR A 145 5.77 8.51 -10.38
C TYR A 145 6.56 9.65 -9.69
N ALA A 146 6.93 10.70 -10.43
CA ALA A 146 7.56 11.88 -9.83
C ALA A 146 6.62 12.60 -8.84
N LYS A 147 5.30 12.62 -9.12
CA LYS A 147 4.29 13.27 -8.27
C LYS A 147 4.07 12.46 -6.97
N ARG A 148 4.15 13.15 -5.82
CA ARG A 148 4.09 12.50 -4.50
C ARG A 148 2.73 11.82 -4.24
N CYS A 149 1.61 12.49 -4.54
CA CYS A 149 0.27 11.94 -4.38
C CYS A 149 0.10 10.58 -5.09
N VAL A 150 0.55 10.48 -6.35
CA VAL A 150 0.49 9.24 -7.15
C VAL A 150 1.30 8.10 -6.52
N ARG A 151 2.49 8.37 -5.98
CA ARG A 151 3.31 7.34 -5.29
C ARG A 151 2.59 6.70 -4.10
N TYR A 152 1.77 7.47 -3.37
CA TYR A 152 0.95 6.99 -2.25
C TYR A 152 -0.44 6.49 -2.66
N SER A 153 -0.88 6.72 -3.91
CA SER A 153 -2.20 6.27 -4.37
C SER A 153 -2.24 4.76 -4.56
N THR A 154 -3.32 4.13 -4.08
CA THR A 154 -3.62 2.72 -4.37
C THR A 154 -3.89 2.50 -5.86
N HIS A 155 -4.32 3.50 -6.62
CA HIS A 155 -4.58 3.36 -8.07
C HIS A 155 -3.29 3.09 -8.85
N PHE A 156 -2.18 3.72 -8.47
CA PHE A 156 -0.87 3.47 -9.07
C PHE A 156 -0.37 2.06 -8.75
N ALA A 157 -0.44 1.62 -7.48
CA ALA A 157 -0.07 0.25 -7.11
C ALA A 157 -0.96 -0.82 -7.78
N ASN A 158 -2.28 -0.57 -7.85
CA ASN A 158 -3.24 -1.46 -8.51
C ASN A 158 -2.99 -1.54 -10.03
N PHE A 159 -2.53 -0.47 -10.68
CA PHE A 159 -2.16 -0.54 -12.10
C PHE A 159 -1.11 -1.63 -12.38
N PHE A 160 -0.16 -1.89 -11.47
CA PHE A 160 0.84 -2.95 -11.64
C PHE A 160 0.41 -4.32 -11.11
N THR A 161 -0.69 -4.44 -10.35
CA THR A 161 -0.99 -5.68 -9.58
C THR A 161 -2.41 -6.23 -9.73
N ASP A 162 -3.40 -5.40 -10.06
CA ASP A 162 -4.82 -5.77 -10.04
C ASP A 162 -5.17 -6.89 -11.03
N GLN A 163 -4.63 -6.85 -12.26
CA GLN A 163 -4.90 -7.89 -13.26
C GLN A 163 -4.27 -9.23 -12.86
N GLU A 164 -3.06 -9.20 -12.30
CA GLU A 164 -2.30 -10.38 -11.90
C GLU A 164 -2.92 -11.02 -10.67
N MET A 165 -3.37 -10.23 -9.70
CA MET A 165 -4.14 -10.72 -8.55
C MET A 165 -5.49 -11.29 -8.96
N LYS A 166 -6.22 -10.65 -9.88
CA LYS A 166 -7.49 -11.20 -10.42
C LYS A 166 -7.29 -12.49 -11.23
N LYS A 167 -6.12 -12.70 -11.85
CA LYS A 167 -5.73 -13.99 -12.45
C LYS A 167 -5.39 -15.01 -11.36
N ALA A 168 -4.53 -14.65 -10.41
CA ALA A 168 -4.11 -15.51 -9.29
C ALA A 168 -5.30 -16.01 -8.46
N HIS A 169 -6.25 -15.14 -8.12
CA HIS A 169 -7.44 -15.50 -7.36
C HIS A 169 -8.34 -16.52 -8.09
N LYS A 170 -8.45 -16.44 -9.42
CA LYS A 170 -9.15 -17.45 -10.22
C LYS A 170 -8.44 -18.80 -10.18
N LEU A 171 -7.10 -18.81 -10.26
CA LEU A 171 -6.29 -20.02 -10.13
C LEU A 171 -6.41 -20.65 -8.73
N LEU A 172 -6.39 -19.83 -7.67
CA LEU A 172 -6.61 -20.26 -6.28
C LEU A 172 -7.96 -20.97 -6.11
N ARG A 173 -9.04 -20.36 -6.64
CA ARG A 173 -10.39 -20.94 -6.59
C ARG A 173 -10.56 -22.17 -7.49
N ALA A 174 -9.70 -22.33 -8.49
CA ALA A 174 -9.63 -23.54 -9.33
C ALA A 174 -8.65 -24.61 -8.80
N GLY A 175 -8.06 -24.42 -7.61
CA GLY A 175 -7.09 -25.35 -7.03
C GLY A 175 -5.74 -25.42 -7.75
N GLN A 176 -5.44 -24.48 -8.65
CA GLN A 176 -4.22 -24.47 -9.46
C GLN A 176 -3.07 -23.75 -8.72
N PHE A 177 -2.75 -24.23 -7.51
CA PHE A 177 -1.85 -23.56 -6.57
C PHE A 177 -0.48 -23.26 -7.16
N GLY A 178 0.17 -24.21 -7.84
CA GLY A 178 1.48 -23.98 -8.48
C GLY A 178 1.49 -22.95 -9.62
N GLN A 179 0.34 -22.64 -10.23
CA GLN A 179 0.20 -21.52 -11.17
C GLN A 179 -0.13 -20.20 -10.46
N CYS A 180 -0.98 -20.28 -9.42
CA CYS A 180 -1.30 -19.15 -8.55
C CYS A 180 -0.05 -18.58 -7.89
N LEU A 181 0.80 -19.45 -7.33
CA LEU A 181 2.05 -19.13 -6.64
C LEU A 181 2.95 -18.20 -7.46
N ARG A 182 3.19 -18.53 -8.74
CA ARG A 182 4.05 -17.73 -9.63
C ARG A 182 3.51 -16.31 -9.87
N LEU A 183 2.19 -16.15 -9.97
CA LEU A 183 1.58 -14.82 -10.10
C LEU A 183 1.61 -14.05 -8.78
N LEU A 184 1.39 -14.72 -7.64
CA LEU A 184 1.48 -14.10 -6.32
C LEU A 184 2.91 -13.68 -5.96
N GLN A 185 3.92 -14.45 -6.37
CA GLN A 185 5.34 -14.10 -6.22
C GLN A 185 5.69 -12.83 -7.04
N LEU A 186 5.27 -12.77 -8.31
CA LEU A 186 5.42 -11.58 -9.16
C LEU A 186 4.75 -10.35 -8.53
N VAL A 187 3.51 -10.49 -8.05
CA VAL A 187 2.81 -9.39 -7.37
C VAL A 187 3.53 -8.98 -6.08
N LEU A 188 3.98 -9.92 -5.27
CA LEU A 188 4.69 -9.62 -4.03
C LEU A 188 5.96 -8.81 -4.31
N GLU A 189 6.75 -9.19 -5.31
CA GLU A 189 7.98 -8.46 -5.65
C GLU A 189 7.67 -7.04 -6.18
N ILE A 190 6.63 -6.88 -7.01
CA ILE A 190 6.12 -5.56 -7.43
C ILE A 190 5.70 -4.72 -6.22
N GLN A 191 4.96 -5.30 -5.28
CA GLN A 191 4.53 -4.63 -4.04
C GLN A 191 5.73 -4.27 -3.15
N GLU A 192 6.76 -5.11 -3.07
CA GLU A 192 8.01 -4.82 -2.34
C GLU A 192 8.87 -3.74 -3.02
N LYS A 193 8.84 -3.63 -4.36
CA LYS A 193 9.44 -2.49 -5.07
C LYS A 193 8.67 -1.19 -4.77
N LEU A 194 7.33 -1.22 -4.68
CA LEU A 194 6.47 -0.07 -4.38
C LEU A 194 6.33 0.28 -2.88
N ALA A 195 6.65 -0.65 -1.98
CA ALA A 195 6.44 -0.53 -0.53
C ALA A 195 6.95 0.76 0.15
N PRO A 196 8.09 1.38 -0.23
CA PRO A 196 8.58 2.60 0.43
C PRO A 196 7.65 3.82 0.38
N TRP A 197 6.66 3.82 -0.50
CA TRP A 197 5.67 4.90 -0.64
C TRP A 197 4.22 4.39 -0.48
N GLN A 198 4.02 3.19 0.06
CA GLN A 198 2.70 2.57 0.18
C GLN A 198 2.39 2.18 1.62
N SER A 199 1.14 1.83 1.90
CA SER A 199 0.80 1.25 3.22
C SER A 199 1.54 -0.06 3.44
N ALA A 200 2.08 -0.27 4.63
CA ALA A 200 2.67 -1.56 5.03
C ALA A 200 1.64 -2.71 5.10
N THR A 201 0.34 -2.42 4.89
CA THR A 201 -0.71 -3.42 4.69
C THR A 201 -0.78 -3.97 3.26
N LEU A 202 -0.10 -3.38 2.28
CA LEU A 202 -0.19 -3.71 0.85
C LEU A 202 0.09 -5.19 0.55
N THR A 203 1.10 -5.77 1.19
CA THR A 203 1.54 -7.15 0.96
C THR A 203 0.76 -8.21 1.73
N VAL A 204 -0.07 -7.83 2.72
CA VAL A 204 -0.71 -8.75 3.67
C VAL A 204 -1.57 -9.80 2.96
N HIS A 205 -2.42 -9.38 2.03
CA HIS A 205 -3.29 -10.31 1.30
C HIS A 205 -2.46 -11.25 0.39
N THR A 206 -1.44 -10.72 -0.29
CA THR A 206 -0.55 -11.50 -1.17
C THR A 206 0.22 -12.56 -0.39
N LEU A 207 0.76 -12.19 0.79
CA LEU A 207 1.45 -13.11 1.70
C LEU A 207 0.51 -14.16 2.31
N ALA A 208 -0.72 -13.78 2.67
CA ALA A 208 -1.75 -14.73 3.11
C ALA A 208 -2.13 -15.72 1.99
N ALA A 209 -2.28 -15.24 0.75
CA ALA A 209 -2.55 -16.08 -0.41
C ALA A 209 -1.38 -17.03 -0.75
N LEU A 210 -0.14 -16.56 -0.60
CA LEU A 210 1.06 -17.39 -0.73
C LEU A 210 1.09 -18.49 0.34
N ALA A 211 0.85 -18.14 1.61
CA ALA A 211 0.82 -19.13 2.69
C ALA A 211 -0.20 -20.26 2.45
N VAL A 212 -1.38 -19.91 1.92
CA VAL A 212 -2.40 -20.89 1.51
C VAL A 212 -1.91 -21.75 0.35
N CYS A 213 -1.31 -21.15 -0.70
CA CYS A 213 -0.79 -21.92 -1.84
C CYS A 213 0.34 -22.87 -1.43
N TYR A 214 1.29 -22.41 -0.62
CA TYR A 214 2.42 -23.21 -0.15
C TYR A 214 1.95 -24.39 0.72
N ARG A 215 1.03 -24.15 1.67
CA ARG A 215 0.44 -25.24 2.49
C ARG A 215 -0.29 -26.26 1.61
N ASP A 216 -1.09 -25.79 0.66
CA ASP A 216 -1.87 -26.64 -0.26
C ASP A 216 -1.00 -27.28 -1.37
N LEU A 217 0.32 -27.03 -1.38
CA LEU A 217 1.35 -27.69 -2.19
C LEU A 217 2.28 -28.60 -1.37
N GLU A 218 2.04 -28.76 -0.07
CA GLU A 218 2.90 -29.49 0.87
C GLU A 218 4.32 -28.86 1.06
N GLU A 219 4.41 -27.54 0.94
CA GLU A 219 5.61 -26.70 1.18
C GLU A 219 5.45 -25.92 2.52
N PRO A 220 5.61 -26.57 3.69
CA PRO A 220 5.26 -25.98 4.99
C PRO A 220 6.22 -24.88 5.46
N GLU A 221 7.52 -24.95 5.17
CA GLU A 221 8.46 -23.90 5.61
C GLU A 221 8.17 -22.57 4.92
N GLU A 222 7.88 -22.62 3.62
CA GLU A 222 7.46 -21.50 2.80
C GLU A 222 6.10 -20.97 3.23
N ALA A 223 5.16 -21.85 3.59
CA ALA A 223 3.85 -21.46 4.14
C ALA A 223 4.00 -20.71 5.47
N TYR A 224 4.80 -21.25 6.39
CA TYR A 224 5.10 -20.62 7.69
C TYR A 224 5.80 -19.27 7.48
N ALA A 225 6.81 -19.21 6.61
CA ALA A 225 7.52 -17.97 6.29
C ALA A 225 6.59 -16.90 5.71
N ALA A 226 5.70 -17.24 4.76
CA ALA A 226 4.75 -16.31 4.18
C ALA A 226 3.74 -15.78 5.21
N ALA A 227 3.15 -16.65 6.03
CA ALA A 227 2.21 -16.25 7.09
C ALA A 227 2.89 -15.40 8.17
N HIS A 228 4.10 -15.78 8.60
CA HIS A 228 4.88 -15.05 9.59
C HIS A 228 5.28 -13.65 9.10
N ARG A 229 5.58 -13.50 7.79
CA ARG A 229 5.86 -12.18 7.18
C ARG A 229 4.64 -11.26 7.13
N ALA A 230 3.41 -11.79 7.04
CA ALA A 230 2.19 -10.98 7.03
C ALA A 230 1.81 -10.46 8.44
N LEU A 231 2.05 -11.28 9.47
CA LEU A 231 1.53 -11.06 10.83
C LEU A 231 1.93 -9.72 11.49
N PRO A 232 3.16 -9.18 11.34
CA PRO A 232 3.54 -7.89 11.93
C PRO A 232 2.69 -6.70 11.43
N ALA A 233 2.34 -6.68 10.15
CA ALA A 233 1.46 -5.65 9.59
C ALA A 233 0.01 -5.83 10.09
N VAL A 234 -0.48 -7.08 10.15
CA VAL A 234 -1.80 -7.41 10.68
C VAL A 234 -1.97 -7.00 12.14
N ARG A 235 -0.97 -7.30 12.99
CA ARG A 235 -0.90 -6.85 14.40
C ARG A 235 -0.86 -5.32 14.50
N ARG A 236 0.01 -4.65 13.74
CA ARG A 236 0.24 -3.19 13.83
C ARG A 236 -0.93 -2.34 13.34
N TYR A 237 -1.62 -2.76 12.27
CA TYR A 237 -2.69 -1.99 11.64
C TYR A 237 -4.10 -2.54 11.92
N GLY A 238 -4.24 -3.54 12.80
CA GLY A 238 -5.53 -4.01 13.30
C GLY A 238 -6.40 -4.72 12.25
N LEU A 239 -5.79 -5.43 11.30
CA LEU A 239 -6.49 -6.14 10.22
C LEU A 239 -7.15 -7.43 10.74
N LYS A 240 -8.24 -7.27 11.49
CA LYS A 240 -8.90 -8.34 12.26
C LYS A 240 -9.20 -9.59 11.44
N GLU A 241 -9.66 -9.40 10.19
CA GLU A 241 -10.05 -10.50 9.30
C GLU A 241 -8.89 -11.43 8.92
N TYR A 242 -7.64 -10.99 9.07
CA TYR A 242 -6.46 -11.84 8.90
C TYR A 242 -5.85 -12.35 10.21
N ARG A 243 -6.23 -11.80 11.38
CA ARG A 243 -5.48 -12.03 12.62
C ARG A 243 -5.62 -13.45 13.14
N ALA A 244 -6.84 -13.90 13.48
CA ALA A 244 -7.03 -15.29 13.92
C ALA A 244 -6.63 -16.31 12.84
N PRO A 245 -6.98 -16.14 11.54
CA PRO A 245 -6.65 -17.15 10.53
C PRO A 245 -5.15 -17.26 10.18
N LEU A 246 -4.35 -16.19 10.33
CA LEU A 246 -2.88 -16.27 10.23
C LEU A 246 -2.25 -16.93 11.46
N LEU A 247 -2.76 -16.63 12.67
CA LEU A 247 -2.27 -17.25 13.91
C LEU A 247 -2.56 -18.76 13.90
N GLU A 248 -3.75 -19.17 13.46
CA GLU A 248 -4.13 -20.58 13.29
C GLU A 248 -3.25 -21.30 12.27
N MET A 249 -3.06 -20.72 11.08
CA MET A 249 -2.11 -21.23 10.07
C MET A 249 -0.68 -21.41 10.65
N LEU A 250 -0.22 -20.47 11.48
CA LEU A 250 1.11 -20.53 12.09
C LEU A 250 1.21 -21.54 13.24
N VAL A 251 0.10 -21.85 13.93
CA VAL A 251 0.02 -22.94 14.91
C VAL A 251 0.04 -24.29 14.19
N ASP A 252 -0.84 -24.49 13.21
CA ASP A 252 -0.96 -25.75 12.46
C ASP A 252 0.36 -26.15 11.77
N VAL A 253 0.92 -25.24 10.97
CA VAL A 253 2.17 -25.45 10.23
C VAL A 253 3.37 -25.40 11.19
N GLY A 254 3.28 -24.64 12.29
CA GLY A 254 4.32 -24.64 13.31
C GLY A 254 4.44 -26.00 14.01
N TYR A 255 3.34 -26.68 14.31
CA TYR A 255 3.36 -28.04 14.84
C TYR A 255 3.96 -29.05 13.86
N SER A 256 3.60 -29.02 12.57
CA SER A 256 4.16 -29.95 11.58
C SER A 256 5.67 -29.76 11.35
N LEU A 257 6.19 -28.56 11.62
CA LEU A 257 7.62 -28.23 11.58
C LEU A 257 8.34 -28.37 12.94
N GLY A 258 7.66 -28.81 14.00
CA GLY A 258 8.23 -28.92 15.36
C GLY A 258 8.65 -27.57 15.97
N ARG A 259 8.08 -26.45 15.50
CA ARG A 259 8.42 -25.08 15.92
C ARG A 259 7.69 -24.70 17.22
N PRO A 260 8.25 -23.81 18.07
CA PRO A 260 7.63 -23.40 19.33
C PRO A 260 6.43 -22.45 19.10
N VAL A 261 5.23 -23.02 19.05
CA VAL A 261 3.98 -22.27 18.75
C VAL A 261 3.29 -21.63 19.96
N ALA A 262 3.74 -21.87 21.19
CA ALA A 262 3.01 -21.50 22.41
C ALA A 262 2.56 -20.03 22.47
N GLN A 263 3.42 -19.06 22.12
CA GLN A 263 3.07 -17.64 22.09
C GLN A 263 2.04 -17.28 20.99
N VAL A 264 2.07 -18.01 19.86
CA VAL A 264 1.12 -17.83 18.75
C VAL A 264 -0.25 -18.39 19.14
N GLN A 265 -0.25 -19.53 19.83
CA GLN A 265 -1.43 -20.18 20.38
C GLN A 265 -2.08 -19.35 21.50
N GLU A 266 -1.28 -18.75 22.39
CA GLU A 266 -1.76 -17.82 23.42
C GLU A 266 -2.40 -16.55 22.80
N GLU A 267 -1.79 -15.96 21.76
CA GLU A 267 -2.42 -14.85 21.03
C GLU A 267 -3.71 -15.29 20.32
N LEU A 268 -3.76 -16.49 19.73
CA LEU A 268 -4.96 -17.02 19.08
C LEU A 268 -6.12 -17.19 20.07
N LEU A 269 -5.85 -17.71 21.28
CA LEU A 269 -6.85 -17.80 22.35
C LEU A 269 -7.32 -16.41 22.77
N GLY A 270 -6.40 -15.48 23.07
CA GLY A 270 -6.75 -14.11 23.46
C GLY A 270 -7.55 -13.34 22.40
N VAL A 271 -7.30 -13.57 21.10
CA VAL A 271 -8.10 -13.03 20.01
C VAL A 271 -9.51 -13.66 19.98
N ARG A 272 -9.61 -14.98 20.17
CA ARG A 272 -10.89 -15.71 20.17
C ARG A 272 -11.80 -15.29 21.33
N ASP A 273 -11.24 -15.15 22.52
CA ASP A 273 -11.98 -14.75 23.73
C ASP A 273 -12.45 -13.29 23.64
N ALA A 274 -11.59 -12.38 23.13
CA ALA A 274 -11.91 -10.96 22.99
C ALA A 274 -13.12 -10.69 22.07
N GLU A 275 -13.37 -11.54 21.08
CA GLU A 275 -14.48 -11.40 20.13
C GLU A 275 -15.79 -12.06 20.59
N ARG A 276 -15.82 -12.65 21.81
CA ARG A 276 -17.02 -13.12 22.51
C ARG A 276 -17.96 -13.98 21.65
N GLY A 277 -17.41 -14.94 20.91
CA GLY A 277 -18.18 -15.82 20.02
C GLY A 277 -18.61 -15.22 18.68
N ARG A 278 -18.15 -14.00 18.34
CA ARG A 278 -18.20 -13.43 16.97
C ARG A 278 -16.88 -13.61 16.20
N VAL A 279 -16.06 -14.58 16.61
CA VAL A 279 -14.83 -14.95 15.91
C VAL A 279 -15.19 -15.33 14.48
N ASP A 280 -14.49 -14.74 13.52
CA ASP A 280 -14.58 -15.15 12.12
C ASP A 280 -13.92 -16.53 11.96
N THR A 281 -14.74 -17.59 11.99
CA THR A 281 -14.26 -18.99 11.91
C THR A 281 -13.78 -19.41 10.52
N ARG A 282 -13.64 -18.47 9.59
CA ARG A 282 -13.11 -18.70 8.25
C ARG A 282 -11.62 -19.00 8.32
N SER A 283 -11.22 -20.12 7.72
CA SER A 283 -9.81 -20.43 7.49
C SER A 283 -9.14 -19.33 6.64
N LEU A 284 -7.80 -19.25 6.69
CA LEU A 284 -7.05 -18.26 5.90
C LEU A 284 -7.37 -18.36 4.40
N LYS A 285 -7.64 -19.58 3.92
CA LYS A 285 -8.06 -19.89 2.55
C LYS A 285 -9.40 -19.23 2.21
N GLU A 286 -10.39 -19.30 3.10
CA GLU A 286 -11.70 -18.66 2.91
C GLU A 286 -11.57 -17.13 2.95
N VAL A 287 -10.80 -16.55 3.88
CA VAL A 287 -10.57 -15.09 3.93
C VAL A 287 -9.96 -14.58 2.63
N VAL A 288 -8.93 -15.27 2.11
CA VAL A 288 -8.32 -14.93 0.81
C VAL A 288 -9.30 -15.13 -0.36
N VAL A 289 -10.14 -16.17 -0.33
CA VAL A 289 -11.16 -16.45 -1.35
C VAL A 289 -12.35 -15.47 -1.31
N HIS A 290 -12.64 -14.84 -0.18
CA HIS A 290 -13.71 -13.85 -0.05
C HIS A 290 -13.28 -12.40 -0.36
N LYS A 291 -12.00 -12.05 -0.21
CA LYS A 291 -11.48 -10.67 -0.35
C LYS A 291 -11.40 -10.10 -1.78
N PHE A 292 -11.83 -10.85 -2.80
CA PHE A 292 -11.64 -10.52 -4.22
C PHE A 292 -12.93 -10.63 -5.07
N VAL A 293 -14.09 -10.54 -4.41
CA VAL A 293 -15.43 -10.43 -5.02
C VAL A 293 -15.78 -8.95 -5.20
#